data_AF-A0A524H044-F1
#
_entry.id   AF-A0A524H044-F1
#
_cell.length_a   1.000
_cell.length_b   1.000
_cell.length_c   1.000
_cell.angle_alpha   90.00
_cell.angle_beta   90.00
_cell.angle_gamma   90.00
#
_symmetry.space_group_name_H-M   'P 1'
#
loop_
_entity.id
_entity.type
_entity.pdbx_description
1 polymer ?
#
loop_
_entity_poly.entity_id
_entity_poly.type
_entity_poly.pdbx_seq_one_letter_code
_entity_poly.pdbx_strand_id
1 'polypeptide(L)'
;MRAILEKWGSMPLVVKKAIIFLLVGWAAHYVFYFGFIAEDQPERVTYLNLGVGIGICYCVATIRKWARRLCIFFNIAMVVMYAWAVMIFAWSAVIFAQSDKVSPLILTAVAAVSFGLSLYYLLKKETAQFFSPPELEIEQEKGDSAR
;
A
#
# COMPACT_ATOMS: atom_id res chain seq x y z
N MET A 1 -8.98 16.23 -10.59
CA MET A 1 -9.60 16.04 -9.27
C MET A 1 -11.09 15.64 -9.34
N ARG A 2 -11.97 16.35 -10.06
CA ARG A 2 -13.41 16.00 -10.18
C ARG A 2 -13.68 14.56 -10.63
N ALA A 3 -12.98 14.09 -11.67
CA ALA A 3 -13.12 12.71 -12.14
C ALA A 3 -12.73 11.64 -11.10
N ILE A 4 -11.84 11.94 -10.14
CA ILE A 4 -11.48 11.02 -9.07
C ILE A 4 -12.57 11.01 -7.99
N LEU A 5 -13.14 12.17 -7.67
CA LEU A 5 -14.24 12.30 -6.71
C LEU A 5 -15.52 11.60 -7.20
N GLU A 6 -15.85 11.75 -8.48
CA GLU A 6 -16.99 11.05 -9.10
C GLU A 6 -16.78 9.53 -9.10
N LYS A 7 -15.57 9.07 -9.47
CA LYS A 7 -15.21 7.65 -9.38
C LYS A 7 -15.20 7.13 -7.95
N TRP A 8 -14.84 7.95 -6.97
CA TRP A 8 -14.90 7.57 -5.57
C TRP A 8 -16.34 7.28 -5.14
N GLY A 9 -17.32 8.05 -5.63
CA GLY A 9 -18.73 7.80 -5.39
C GLY A 9 -19.16 6.38 -5.80
N SER A 10 -18.75 5.94 -6.98
CA SER A 10 -19.14 4.65 -7.58
C SER A 10 -18.29 3.44 -7.14
N MET A 11 -17.19 3.64 -6.43
CA MET A 11 -16.35 2.53 -5.95
C MET A 11 -17.08 1.67 -4.90
N PRO A 12 -16.94 0.34 -4.94
CA PRO A 12 -17.44 -0.54 -3.90
C PRO A 12 -16.70 -0.28 -2.58
N LEU A 13 -17.40 -0.49 -1.46
CA LEU A 13 -16.87 -0.20 -0.12
C LEU A 13 -15.56 -0.96 0.18
N VAL A 14 -15.38 -2.16 -0.38
CA VAL A 14 -14.16 -2.95 -0.23
C VAL A 14 -12.95 -2.25 -0.86
N VAL A 15 -13.11 -1.65 -2.04
CA VAL A 15 -12.04 -0.90 -2.72
C VAL A 15 -11.70 0.37 -1.93
N LYS A 16 -12.71 1.06 -1.38
CA LYS A 16 -12.48 2.23 -0.52
C LYS A 16 -11.67 1.87 0.72
N LYS A 17 -12.03 0.77 1.39
CA LYS A 17 -11.28 0.25 2.54
C LYS A 17 -9.83 -0.05 2.15
N ALA A 18 -9.61 -0.74 1.04
CA ALA A 18 -8.26 -1.02 0.54
C ALA A 18 -7.43 0.26 0.38
N ILE A 19 -8.00 1.30 -0.26
CA ILE A 19 -7.31 2.58 -0.49
C ILE A 19 -7.05 3.31 0.84
N ILE A 20 -8.02 3.33 1.76
CA ILE A 20 -7.85 3.98 3.06
C ILE A 20 -6.73 3.30 3.86
N PHE A 21 -6.73 1.97 3.94
CA PHE A 21 -5.66 1.22 4.61
C PHE A 21 -4.29 1.41 3.93
N LEU A 22 -4.26 1.52 2.61
CA LEU A 22 -3.05 1.84 1.86
C LEU A 22 -2.52 3.22 2.25
N LEU A 23 -3.38 4.24 2.29
CA LEU A 23 -3.01 5.60 2.69
C LEU A 23 -2.52 5.67 4.14
N VAL A 24 -3.20 4.98 5.06
CA VAL A 24 -2.78 4.89 6.46
C VAL A 24 -1.43 4.18 6.59
N GLY A 25 -1.21 3.10 5.84
CA GLY A 25 0.08 2.40 5.79
C GLY A 25 1.22 3.29 5.32
N TRP A 26 1.02 4.05 4.24
CA TRP A 26 2.01 5.02 3.75
C TRP A 26 2.24 6.17 4.71
N ALA A 27 1.19 6.70 5.34
CA ALA A 27 1.33 7.74 6.36
C ALA A 27 2.16 7.23 7.56
N ALA A 28 1.85 6.04 8.07
CA ALA A 28 2.64 5.40 9.14
C ALA A 28 4.09 5.14 8.70
N HIS A 29 4.30 4.70 7.46
CA HIS A 29 5.63 4.54 6.89
C HIS A 29 6.41 5.84 6.86
N TYR A 30 5.80 6.95 6.42
CA TYR A 30 6.49 8.24 6.39
C TYR A 30 6.79 8.78 7.77
N VAL A 31 5.87 8.67 8.73
CA VAL A 31 6.14 9.06 10.12
C VAL A 31 7.31 8.25 10.68
N PHE A 32 7.36 6.95 10.39
CA PHE A 32 8.47 6.10 10.82
C PHE A 32 9.78 6.45 10.11
N TYR A 33 9.74 6.60 8.79
CA TYR A 33 10.90 6.88 7.96
C TYR A 33 11.52 8.24 8.30
N PHE A 34 10.72 9.31 8.33
CA PHE A 34 11.21 10.65 8.67
C PHE A 34 11.54 10.82 10.16
N GLY A 35 10.86 10.09 11.04
CA GLY A 35 11.11 10.19 12.48
C GLY A 35 12.31 9.39 12.98
N PHE A 36 12.74 8.35 12.26
CA PHE A 36 13.75 7.41 12.76
C PHE A 36 14.85 7.00 11.76
N ILE A 37 14.68 7.24 10.45
CA ILE A 37 15.61 6.74 9.41
C ILE A 37 16.17 7.85 8.52
N ALA A 38 15.39 8.89 8.23
CA ALA A 38 15.71 9.87 7.20
C ALA A 38 16.95 10.73 7.51
N GLU A 39 17.31 10.91 8.79
CA GLU A 39 18.51 11.68 9.18
C GLU A 39 19.81 11.03 8.67
N ASP A 40 19.84 9.71 8.54
CA ASP A 40 21.03 8.95 8.13
C ASP A 40 21.06 8.59 6.63
N GLN A 41 20.05 9.05 5.86
CA GLN A 41 19.89 8.66 4.45
C GLN A 41 20.12 9.84 3.51
N PRO A 42 20.73 9.61 2.33
CA PRO A 42 20.86 10.65 1.32
C PRO A 42 19.48 11.09 0.84
N GLU A 43 19.27 12.41 0.72
CA GLU A 43 17.98 13.04 0.35
C GLU A 43 17.33 12.41 -0.89
N ARG A 44 18.15 11.98 -1.86
CA ARG A 44 17.68 11.29 -3.07
C ARG A 44 16.85 10.04 -2.75
N VAL A 45 17.26 9.24 -1.75
CA VAL A 45 16.55 8.02 -1.34
C VAL A 45 15.23 8.38 -0.66
N THR A 46 15.23 9.44 0.14
CA THR A 46 14.04 9.99 0.80
C THR A 46 12.99 10.46 -0.22
N TYR A 47 13.38 11.24 -1.22
CA TYR A 47 12.46 11.67 -2.28
C TYR A 47 11.97 10.52 -3.16
N LEU A 48 12.80 9.49 -3.38
CA LEU A 48 12.39 8.31 -4.14
C LEU A 48 11.29 7.53 -3.40
N ASN A 49 11.44 7.30 -2.09
CA ASN A 49 10.44 6.64 -1.26
C ASN A 49 9.13 7.45 -1.17
N LEU A 50 9.24 8.78 -1.09
CA LEU A 50 8.08 9.66 -1.15
C LEU A 50 7.36 9.54 -2.51
N GLY A 51 8.11 9.58 -3.60
CA GLY A 51 7.58 9.47 -4.96
C GLY A 51 6.92 8.13 -5.23
N VAL A 52 7.49 7.03 -4.74
CA VAL A 52 6.94 5.68 -4.89
C VAL A 52 5.60 5.55 -4.16
N GLY A 53 5.51 5.99 -2.89
CA GLY A 53 4.26 5.88 -2.14
C GLY A 53 3.14 6.77 -2.69
N ILE A 54 3.43 8.02 -3.03
CA ILE A 54 2.47 8.93 -3.68
C ILE A 54 2.05 8.36 -5.05
N GLY A 55 3.01 7.87 -5.84
CA GLY A 55 2.76 7.30 -7.16
C GLY A 55 1.87 6.06 -7.11
N ILE A 56 2.10 5.15 -6.18
CA ILE A 56 1.26 3.96 -5.98
C ILE A 56 -0.15 4.37 -5.55
N CYS A 57 -0.29 5.29 -4.60
CA CYS A 57 -1.61 5.77 -4.15
C CYS A 57 -2.39 6.42 -5.30
N TYR A 58 -1.72 7.25 -6.12
CA TYR A 58 -2.32 7.88 -7.30
C TYR A 58 -2.72 6.85 -8.38
N CYS A 59 -1.85 5.88 -8.68
CA CYS A 59 -2.12 4.82 -9.64
C CYS A 59 -3.32 3.96 -9.23
N VAL A 60 -3.47 3.66 -7.94
CA VAL A 60 -4.64 2.93 -7.44
C VAL A 60 -5.90 3.79 -7.53
N ALA A 61 -5.82 5.09 -7.19
CA ALA A 61 -6.94 6.02 -7.31
C ALA A 61 -7.42 6.21 -8.77
N THR A 62 -6.55 5.99 -9.75
CA THR A 62 -6.91 6.07 -11.18
C THR A 62 -7.48 4.78 -11.78
N ILE A 63 -7.59 3.70 -10.98
CA ILE A 63 -8.31 2.43 -11.31
C ILE A 63 -7.83 1.78 -12.62
N ARG A 64 -6.50 1.68 -12.82
CA ARG A 64 -5.94 0.93 -13.96
C ARG A 64 -5.73 -0.55 -13.59
N LYS A 65 -6.05 -1.50 -14.49
CA LYS A 65 -5.82 -2.95 -14.30
C LYS A 65 -4.39 -3.26 -13.83
N TRP A 66 -3.40 -2.60 -14.44
CA TRP A 66 -1.98 -2.72 -14.10
C TRP A 66 -1.62 -2.14 -12.72
N ALA A 67 -2.32 -1.10 -12.28
CA ALA A 67 -2.07 -0.47 -10.98
C ALA A 67 -2.41 -1.41 -9.81
N ARG A 68 -3.43 -2.28 -9.96
CA ARG A 68 -3.75 -3.29 -8.94
C ARG A 68 -2.60 -4.28 -8.76
N ARG A 69 -2.05 -4.82 -9.87
CA ARG A 69 -0.93 -5.78 -9.82
C ARG A 69 0.32 -5.14 -9.20
N LEU A 70 0.63 -3.92 -9.61
CA LEU A 70 1.76 -3.15 -9.09
C LEU A 70 1.58 -2.86 -7.58
N CYS A 71 0.38 -2.45 -7.18
CA CYS A 71 0.06 -2.18 -5.78
C CYS A 71 0.14 -3.44 -4.92
N ILE A 72 -0.36 -4.58 -5.39
CA ILE A 72 -0.21 -5.88 -4.70
C ILE A 72 1.27 -6.22 -4.52
N PHE A 73 2.07 -6.12 -5.58
CA PHE A 73 3.51 -6.40 -5.54
C PHE A 73 4.23 -5.55 -4.48
N PHE A 74 4.02 -4.24 -4.49
CA PHE A 74 4.63 -3.35 -3.50
C PHE A 74 4.08 -3.57 -2.08
N ASN A 75 2.77 -3.79 -1.91
CA ASN A 75 2.21 -4.09 -0.59
C ASN A 75 2.80 -5.38 -0.01
N ILE A 76 3.03 -6.42 -0.81
CA ILE A 76 3.68 -7.66 -0.34
C ILE A 76 5.08 -7.35 0.19
N ALA A 77 5.88 -6.60 -0.58
CA ALA A 77 7.23 -6.21 -0.14
C ALA A 77 7.20 -5.41 1.17
N MET A 78 6.26 -4.45 1.28
CA MET A 78 6.09 -3.65 2.50
C MET A 78 5.66 -4.51 3.69
N VAL A 79 4.72 -5.45 3.51
CA VAL A 79 4.28 -6.36 4.57
C VAL A 79 5.45 -7.23 5.05
N VAL A 80 6.24 -7.80 4.14
CA VAL A 80 7.41 -8.63 4.51
C VAL A 80 8.43 -7.80 5.28
N MET A 81 8.77 -6.61 4.78
CA MET A 81 9.72 -5.70 5.43
C MET A 81 9.26 -5.30 6.84
N TYR A 82 7.99 -4.93 6.99
CA TYR A 82 7.45 -4.53 8.29
C TYR A 82 7.23 -5.68 9.25
N ALA A 83 6.82 -6.86 8.77
CA ALA A 83 6.73 -8.06 9.60
C ALA A 83 8.12 -8.44 10.15
N TRP A 84 9.15 -8.36 9.29
CA TRP A 84 10.54 -8.54 9.70
C TRP A 84 10.99 -7.50 10.73
N ALA A 85 10.69 -6.22 10.50
CA ALA A 85 10.99 -5.15 11.45
C ALA A 85 10.31 -5.37 12.81
N VAL A 86 9.02 -5.73 12.82
CA VAL A 86 8.28 -6.06 14.05
C VAL A 86 8.91 -7.25 14.76
N MET A 87 9.34 -8.29 14.04
CA MET A 87 10.04 -9.42 14.65
C MET A 87 11.38 -9.00 15.29
N ILE A 88 12.17 -8.17 14.61
CA ILE A 88 13.42 -7.63 15.17
C ILE A 88 13.14 -6.82 16.43
N PHE A 89 12.18 -5.88 16.36
CA PHE A 89 11.82 -5.04 17.51
C PHE A 89 11.25 -5.85 18.67
N ALA A 90 10.44 -6.88 18.41
CA ALA A 90 9.91 -7.77 19.44
C ALA A 90 11.03 -8.59 20.09
N TRP A 91 11.98 -9.09 19.30
CA TRP A 91 13.15 -9.82 19.80
C TRP A 91 14.09 -8.92 20.61
N SER A 92 14.29 -7.67 20.20
CA SER A 92 15.15 -6.71 20.92
C SER A 92 14.45 -6.01 22.08
N ALA A 93 13.11 -5.93 22.09
CA ALA A 93 12.33 -5.42 23.22
C ALA A 93 12.43 -6.31 24.47
N VAL A 94 12.74 -7.61 24.30
CA VAL A 94 13.12 -8.50 25.43
C VAL A 94 14.39 -7.98 26.14
N ILE A 95 15.22 -7.18 25.46
CA ILE A 95 16.49 -6.64 25.97
C ILE A 95 16.36 -5.15 26.36
N PHE A 96 15.46 -4.38 25.73
CA PHE A 96 15.33 -2.92 25.90
C PHE A 96 13.90 -2.50 26.29
N ALA A 97 13.52 -2.70 27.55
CA ALA A 97 12.20 -2.33 28.08
C ALA A 97 12.08 -0.87 28.57
N GLN A 98 12.92 0.07 28.13
CA GLN A 98 13.03 1.41 28.77
C GLN A 98 13.10 2.61 27.81
N SER A 99 12.12 2.82 26.93
CA SER A 99 12.04 4.13 26.26
C SER A 99 10.60 4.63 26.13
N ASP A 100 10.33 5.80 26.72
CA ASP A 100 9.03 6.50 26.77
C ASP A 100 8.64 7.21 25.46
N LYS A 101 9.39 7.00 24.37
CA LYS A 101 9.01 7.50 23.04
C LYS A 101 7.99 6.54 22.43
N VAL A 102 7.06 7.07 21.62
CA VAL A 102 6.09 6.27 20.84
C VAL A 102 6.82 5.06 20.29
N SER A 103 6.49 3.88 20.82
CA SER A 103 7.37 2.74 20.62
C SER A 103 7.46 2.48 19.11
N PRO A 104 8.65 2.49 18.49
CA PRO A 104 8.82 2.20 17.07
C PRO A 104 8.17 0.87 16.69
N LEU A 105 7.99 -0.04 17.66
CA LEU A 105 7.18 -1.25 17.57
C LEU A 105 5.71 -0.98 17.21
N ILE A 106 5.05 -0.03 17.88
CA ILE A 106 3.64 0.29 17.63
C ILE A 106 3.49 0.86 16.21
N LEU A 107 4.36 1.78 15.81
CA LEU A 107 4.28 2.42 14.50
C LEU A 107 4.56 1.43 13.36
N THR A 108 5.55 0.54 13.55
CA THR A 108 5.83 -0.55 12.59
C THR A 108 4.72 -1.60 12.55
N ALA A 109 4.10 -1.93 13.69
CA ALA A 109 2.94 -2.81 13.74
C ALA A 109 1.72 -2.19 13.03
N VAL A 110 1.44 -0.90 13.23
CA VAL A 110 0.37 -0.19 12.53
C VAL A 110 0.61 -0.18 11.02
N ALA A 111 1.84 0.07 10.57
CA ALA A 111 2.19 -0.01 9.16
C ALA A 111 2.00 -1.43 8.61
N ALA A 112 2.49 -2.46 9.32
CA ALA A 112 2.34 -3.87 8.93
C ALA A 112 0.87 -4.27 8.77
N VAL A 113 0.04 -3.96 9.77
CA VAL A 113 -1.40 -4.26 9.76
C VAL A 113 -2.10 -3.48 8.65
N SER A 114 -1.77 -2.21 8.45
CA SER A 114 -2.42 -1.38 7.43
C SER A 114 -2.09 -1.85 6.01
N PHE A 115 -0.82 -2.14 5.70
CA PHE A 115 -0.44 -2.72 4.41
C PHE A 115 -1.00 -4.14 4.23
N GLY A 116 -1.06 -4.93 5.30
CA GLY A 116 -1.67 -6.26 5.28
C GLY A 116 -3.18 -6.24 4.99
N LEU A 117 -3.92 -5.34 5.65
CA LEU A 117 -5.35 -5.16 5.41
C LEU A 117 -5.63 -4.59 4.01
N SER A 118 -4.82 -3.63 3.56
CA SER A 118 -4.83 -3.13 2.18
C SER A 118 -4.67 -4.27 1.19
N LEU A 119 -3.63 -5.10 1.36
CA LEU A 119 -3.36 -6.28 0.52
C LEU A 119 -4.53 -7.26 0.54
N TYR A 120 -5.08 -7.58 1.71
CA TYR A 120 -6.22 -8.48 1.86
C TYR A 120 -7.44 -7.99 1.06
N TYR A 121 -7.78 -6.70 1.16
CA TYR A 121 -8.91 -6.14 0.41
C TYR A 121 -8.63 -6.03 -1.09
N LEU A 122 -7.37 -5.81 -1.51
CA LEU A 122 -6.97 -5.82 -2.93
C LEU A 122 -7.06 -7.22 -3.56
N LEU A 123 -6.87 -8.28 -2.77
CA LEU A 123 -6.96 -9.68 -3.22
C LEU A 123 -8.40 -10.19 -3.29
N LYS A 124 -9.38 -9.51 -2.68
CA LYS A 124 -10.78 -9.92 -2.77
C LYS A 124 -11.28 -9.90 -4.23
N LYS A 125 -12.10 -10.92 -4.56
CA LYS A 125 -12.70 -11.08 -5.90
C LYS A 125 -13.51 -9.86 -6.35
N GLU A 126 -14.21 -9.20 -5.42
CA GLU A 126 -14.98 -7.97 -5.69
C GLU A 126 -14.07 -6.84 -6.21
N THR A 127 -12.92 -6.64 -5.56
CA THR A 127 -11.89 -5.71 -6.04
C THR A 127 -11.33 -6.17 -7.38
N ALA A 128 -11.19 -7.48 -7.58
CA ALA A 128 -10.67 -7.99 -8.84
C ALA A 128 -11.59 -7.68 -10.03
N GLN A 129 -12.90 -7.87 -9.87
CA GLN A 129 -13.95 -7.62 -10.85
C GLN A 129 -14.13 -6.12 -11.14
N PHE A 130 -13.99 -5.26 -10.13
CA PHE A 130 -14.08 -3.81 -10.34
C PHE A 130 -12.93 -3.26 -11.19
N PHE A 131 -11.71 -3.79 -11.01
CA PHE A 131 -10.56 -3.38 -11.82
C PHE A 131 -10.51 -4.09 -13.18
N SER A 132 -11.06 -5.31 -13.31
CA SER A 132 -11.19 -6.03 -14.58
C SER A 132 -12.64 -6.52 -14.77
N PRO A 133 -13.51 -5.69 -15.38
CA PRO A 133 -14.82 -6.15 -15.80
C PRO A 133 -14.64 -7.28 -16.83
N PRO A 134 -15.32 -8.42 -16.67
CA PRO A 134 -15.14 -9.59 -17.55
C PRO A 134 -15.46 -9.28 -19.03
N GLU A 135 -16.32 -8.29 -19.29
CA GLU A 135 -16.70 -7.85 -20.63
C GLU A 135 -15.52 -7.28 -21.44
N LEU A 136 -14.53 -6.65 -20.78
CA LEU A 136 -13.35 -6.06 -21.45
C LEU A 136 -12.24 -7.07 -21.76
N GLU A 137 -12.22 -8.24 -21.09
CA GLU A 137 -11.26 -9.31 -21.41
C GLU A 137 -11.68 -10.07 -22.66
N ILE A 138 -12.99 -10.25 -22.86
CA ILE A 138 -13.56 -10.90 -24.05
C ILE A 138 -13.30 -10.09 -25.32
N GLU A 139 -13.36 -8.75 -25.26
CA GLU A 139 -13.03 -7.90 -26.42
C GLU A 139 -11.52 -7.84 -26.71
N GLN A 140 -10.66 -7.88 -25.68
CA GLN A 140 -9.20 -7.92 -25.85
C GLN A 140 -8.72 -9.25 -26.46
N GLU A 141 -9.27 -10.39 -26.02
CA GLU A 141 -8.96 -11.70 -26.60
C GLU A 141 -9.40 -11.80 -28.07
N LYS A 142 -10.55 -11.23 -28.41
CA LYS A 142 -11.03 -11.19 -29.80
C LYS A 142 -10.17 -10.32 -30.72
N GLY A 143 -9.59 -9.23 -30.19
CA GLY A 143 -8.73 -8.32 -30.93
C GLY A 143 -7.33 -8.89 -31.21
N ASP A 144 -6.75 -9.61 -30.25
CA ASP A 144 -5.43 -10.27 -30.42
C ASP A 144 -5.54 -11.56 -31.25
N SER A 145 -6.67 -12.29 -31.18
CA SER A 145 -6.91 -13.45 -32.04
C SER A 145 -7.15 -13.09 -33.52
N ALA A 146 -7.40 -11.82 -33.82
CA ALA A 146 -7.63 -11.31 -35.18
C ALA A 146 -6.40 -10.65 -35.82
N ARG A 147 -5.25 -10.65 -35.13
CA ARG A 147 -3.94 -10.20 -35.63
C ARG A 147 -3.01 -11.38 -35.85
#